data_AF-A7SZW3-F1
#
_entry.id   AF-A7SZW3-F1
#
_cell.length_a   1.000
_cell.length_b   1.000
_cell.length_c   1.000
_cell.angle_alpha   90.00
_cell.angle_beta   90.00
_cell.angle_gamma   90.00
#
_symmetry.space_group_name_H-M   'P 1'
#
loop_
_entity.id
_entity.type
_entity.pdbx_description
1 polymer ?
#
loop_
_entity_poly.entity_id
_entity_poly.type
_entity_poly.pdbx_seq_one_letter_code
_entity_poly.pdbx_strand_id
1 'polypeptide(L)'
;MQQEFEDLFYKYHVDLALWGHYHSYERTCPVYRQKCTPGGTTNVVVGTAGYVLLLTPFPFERKPWSEYHSVHYGYGRATAVNSTALLWEWVKNYNHEVADRVWLRK
;
A
#
# COMPACT_ATOMS: atom_id res chain seq x y z
N MET A 1 1.90 -12.59 11.68
CA MET A 1 2.91 -12.12 10.71
C MET A 1 3.40 -10.72 11.03
N GLN A 2 2.53 -9.72 11.25
CA GLN A 2 2.97 -8.35 11.60
C GLN A 2 3.97 -8.30 12.77
N GLN A 3 3.63 -8.85 13.94
CA GLN A 3 4.48 -8.77 15.15
C GLN A 3 5.88 -9.37 14.95
N GLU A 4 6.03 -10.36 14.07
CA GLU A 4 7.30 -11.04 13.81
C GLU A 4 8.23 -10.22 12.89
N PHE A 5 7.68 -9.40 11.99
CA PHE A 5 8.44 -8.69 10.97
C PHE A 5 8.44 -7.17 11.12
N GLU A 6 7.46 -6.58 11.82
CA GLU A 6 7.30 -5.13 11.92
C GLU A 6 8.52 -4.47 12.59
N ASP A 7 9.03 -5.05 13.68
CA ASP A 7 10.25 -4.58 14.34
C ASP A 7 11.48 -4.72 13.43
N LEU A 8 11.53 -5.77 12.59
CA LEU A 8 12.61 -5.96 11.61
C LEU A 8 12.55 -4.90 10.50
N PHE A 9 11.37 -4.66 9.94
CA PHE A 9 11.16 -3.65 8.90
C PHE A 9 11.49 -2.26 9.40
N TYR A 10 11.09 -1.94 10.63
CA TYR A 10 11.43 -0.68 11.27
C TYR A 10 12.95 -0.56 11.52
N LYS A 11 13.59 -1.60 12.06
CA LYS A 11 15.04 -1.63 12.34
C LYS A 11 15.89 -1.44 11.07
N TYR A 12 15.48 -2.03 9.95
CA TYR A 12 16.24 -1.98 8.70
C TYR A 12 15.70 -0.93 7.71
N HIS A 13 14.79 -0.04 8.15
CA HIS A 13 14.25 1.06 7.36
C HIS A 13 13.65 0.59 6.02
N VAL A 14 12.79 -0.43 6.06
CA VAL A 14 12.06 -0.87 4.87
C VAL A 14 11.05 0.23 4.49
N ASP A 15 11.23 0.83 3.31
CA ASP A 15 10.39 1.93 2.85
C ASP A 15 8.98 1.47 2.43
N LEU A 16 8.89 0.33 1.75
CA LEU A 16 7.66 -0.18 1.12
C LEU A 16 7.53 -1.69 1.31
N ALA A 17 6.37 -2.13 1.77
CA ALA A 17 5.96 -3.54 1.79
C ALA A 17 4.71 -3.73 0.94
N LEU A 18 4.75 -4.72 0.02
CA LEU A 18 3.67 -5.02 -0.91
C LEU A 18 2.99 -6.33 -0.52
N TRP A 19 1.66 -6.33 -0.55
CA TRP A 19 0.83 -7.45 -0.15
C TRP A 19 -0.25 -7.74 -1.20
N GLY A 20 -0.72 -8.98 -1.25
CA GLY A 20 -1.90 -9.38 -2.02
C GLY A 20 -3.01 -9.87 -1.10
N HIS A 21 -3.60 -11.01 -1.43
CA HIS A 21 -4.63 -11.72 -0.66
C HIS A 21 -6.00 -11.02 -0.58
N TYR A 22 -6.06 -9.80 -0.03
CA TYR A 22 -7.29 -9.01 -0.07
C TYR A 22 -7.52 -8.51 -1.49
N HIS A 23 -8.66 -8.85 -2.10
CA HIS A 23 -9.03 -8.43 -3.45
C HIS A 23 -9.52 -6.98 -3.49
N SER A 24 -8.66 -6.07 -3.04
CA SER A 24 -8.82 -4.62 -3.01
C SER A 24 -7.44 -3.95 -3.08
N TYR A 25 -7.44 -2.63 -3.26
CA TYR A 25 -6.27 -1.80 -3.13
C TYR A 25 -6.34 -1.02 -1.82
N GLU A 26 -5.25 -1.00 -1.06
CA GLU A 26 -5.13 -0.14 0.12
C GLU A 26 -3.69 0.33 0.27
N ARG A 27 -3.49 1.61 0.59
CA ARG A 27 -2.19 2.16 0.98
C ARG A 27 -2.28 2.81 2.34
N THR A 28 -1.29 2.52 3.18
CA THR A 28 -1.16 3.15 4.49
C THR A 28 -0.28 4.41 4.44
N CYS A 29 -0.32 5.22 5.49
CA CYS A 29 0.79 6.10 5.85
C CYS A 29 2.03 5.23 6.20
N PRO A 30 3.25 5.79 6.31
CA PRO A 30 4.34 5.13 7.02
C PRO A 30 3.87 4.71 8.41
N VAL A 31 3.80 3.40 8.69
CA VAL A 31 3.15 2.88 9.90
C VAL A 31 4.11 2.04 10.72
N TYR A 32 4.00 2.16 12.04
CA TYR A 32 4.67 1.30 13.00
C TYR A 32 3.77 1.17 14.24
N ARG A 33 3.52 -0.06 14.67
CA ARG A 33 2.64 -0.37 15.82
C ARG A 33 1.28 0.32 15.70
N GLN A 34 0.69 0.21 14.51
CA GLN A 34 -0.63 0.76 14.16
C GLN A 34 -0.74 2.29 14.26
N LYS A 35 0.39 3.02 14.29
CA LYS A 35 0.42 4.49 14.29
C LYS A 35 1.21 5.01 13.11
N CYS A 36 0.71 6.07 12.47
CA CYS A 36 1.49 6.80 11.48
C CYS A 36 2.75 7.33 12.14
N THR A 37 3.90 6.83 11.70
CA THR A 37 5.20 7.05 12.31
C THR A 37 6.20 7.41 11.21
N PRO A 38 6.79 8.61 11.24
CA PRO A 38 7.88 8.95 10.31
C PRO A 38 8.99 7.90 10.36
N GLY A 39 9.44 7.43 9.19
CA GLY A 39 10.42 6.35 9.07
C GLY A 39 9.87 4.93 9.28
N GLY A 40 8.56 4.79 9.53
CA GLY A 40 7.88 3.50 9.44
C GLY A 40 7.70 3.03 8.01
N THR A 41 7.30 1.77 7.83
CA THR A 41 7.10 1.18 6.51
C THR A 41 5.74 1.58 5.94
N THR A 42 5.70 2.03 4.69
CA THR A 42 4.44 2.15 3.96
C THR A 42 4.00 0.77 3.48
N ASN A 43 2.81 0.35 3.88
CA ASN A 43 2.24 -0.93 3.46
C ASN A 43 1.22 -0.68 2.34
N VAL A 44 1.28 -1.50 1.30
CA VAL A 44 0.34 -1.43 0.18
C VAL A 44 -0.20 -2.82 -0.12
N VAL A 45 -1.52 -2.95 -0.07
CA VAL A 45 -2.25 -4.10 -0.60
C VAL A 45 -2.57 -3.83 -2.06
N VAL A 46 -2.16 -4.72 -2.96
CA VAL A 46 -2.39 -4.65 -4.42
C VAL A 46 -2.99 -5.98 -4.90
N GLY A 47 -4.06 -6.45 -4.26
CA GLY A 47 -4.72 -7.71 -4.64
C GLY A 47 -5.73 -7.57 -5.78
N THR A 48 -5.56 -6.59 -6.66
CA THR A 48 -6.57 -6.15 -7.65
C THR A 48 -6.34 -6.72 -9.05
N ALA A 49 -5.70 -7.89 -9.15
CA ALA A 49 -5.22 -8.46 -10.41
C ALA A 49 -6.26 -9.21 -11.27
N GLY A 50 -7.49 -9.46 -10.78
CA GLY A 50 -8.58 -9.98 -11.62
C GLY A 50 -9.51 -11.05 -11.04
N TYR A 51 -9.30 -11.51 -9.80
CA TYR A 51 -10.33 -12.33 -9.12
C TYR A 51 -11.44 -11.44 -8.53
N VAL A 52 -12.62 -12.02 -8.28
CA VAL A 52 -13.78 -11.31 -7.70
C VAL A 52 -13.35 -10.41 -6.54
N LEU A 53 -13.54 -9.11 -6.75
CA LEU A 53 -13.23 -8.08 -5.76
C LEU A 53 -14.05 -8.29 -4.49
N LEU A 54 -13.53 -7.81 -3.36
CA LEU A 54 -14.22 -7.83 -2.07
C LEU A 54 -15.41 -6.84 -2.07
N LEU A 55 -16.47 -7.22 -2.75
CA LEU A 55 -17.77 -6.57 -2.73
C LEU A 55 -18.59 -7.21 -1.59
N THR A 56 -18.29 -6.84 -0.33
CA THR A 56 -19.03 -7.24 0.91
C THR A 56 -18.97 -8.74 1.26
N PRO A 57 -19.00 -9.15 2.57
CA PRO A 57 -19.68 -8.49 3.70
C PRO A 57 -18.77 -7.80 4.73
N PHE A 58 -17.45 -7.71 4.53
CA PHE A 58 -16.61 -6.98 5.49
C PHE A 58 -16.74 -5.47 5.27
N PRO A 59 -17.34 -4.70 6.20
CA PRO A 59 -17.33 -3.25 6.10
C PRO A 59 -15.87 -2.79 6.22
N PHE A 60 -15.38 -2.10 5.20
CA PHE A 60 -14.11 -1.41 5.30
C PHE A 60 -14.25 -0.32 6.37
N GLU A 61 -13.59 -0.52 7.51
CA GLU A 61 -13.49 0.50 8.54
C GLU A 61 -12.18 1.25 8.34
N ARG A 62 -12.27 2.51 7.89
CA ARG A 62 -11.09 3.34 7.67
C ARG A 62 -10.37 3.55 9.01
N LYS A 63 -9.20 2.91 9.15
CA LYS A 63 -8.30 3.16 10.28
C LYS A 63 -7.51 4.46 10.05
N PRO A 64 -7.00 5.12 11.11
CA PRO A 64 -6.26 6.39 10.97
C PRO A 64 -5.00 6.28 10.10
N TRP A 65 -4.44 5.08 9.95
CA TRP A 65 -3.27 4.83 9.12
C TRP A 65 -3.61 4.48 7.67
N SER A 66 -4.89 4.34 7.32
CA SER A 66 -5.35 4.04 5.96
C SER A 66 -5.54 5.33 5.17
N GLU A 67 -4.65 5.57 4.22
CA GLU A 67 -4.61 6.81 3.42
C GLU A 67 -5.53 6.71 2.20
N TYR A 68 -5.51 5.55 1.54
CA TYR A 68 -6.29 5.31 0.34
C TYR A 68 -6.78 3.88 0.29
N HIS A 69 -8.04 3.68 -0.08
CA HIS A 69 -8.64 2.37 -0.29
C HIS A 69 -9.53 2.39 -1.53
N SER A 70 -9.49 1.32 -2.33
CA SER A 70 -10.28 1.19 -3.55
C SER A 70 -10.65 -0.25 -3.85
N VAL A 71 -11.85 -0.44 -4.40
CA VAL A 71 -12.37 -1.75 -4.81
C VAL A 71 -12.57 -1.75 -6.33
N HIS A 72 -11.48 -1.56 -7.05
CA HIS A 72 -11.43 -1.68 -8.51
C HIS A 72 -10.22 -2.50 -8.95
N TYR A 73 -10.29 -3.08 -10.14
CA TYR A 73 -9.14 -3.75 -10.74
C TYR A 73 -8.05 -2.75 -11.13
N GLY A 74 -6.79 -3.13 -10.91
CA GLY A 74 -5.65 -2.28 -11.19
C GLY A 74 -4.34 -2.96 -10.90
N TYR A 75 -3.24 -2.23 -11.09
CA TYR A 75 -1.89 -2.71 -10.86
C TYR A 75 -1.01 -1.60 -10.29
N GLY A 76 0.02 -2.00 -9.55
CA GLY A 76 1.03 -1.09 -9.04
C GLY A 76 2.13 -0.82 -10.08
N ARG A 77 2.63 0.41 -10.11
CA ARG A 77 3.80 0.83 -10.89
C ARG A 77 4.80 1.51 -9.95
N ALA A 78 6.01 0.97 -9.89
CA ALA A 78 7.10 1.51 -9.08
C ALA A 78 8.18 2.08 -9.99
N THR A 79 8.46 3.38 -9.86
CA THR A 79 9.48 4.09 -10.64
C THR A 79 10.58 4.57 -9.70
N ALA A 80 11.72 3.88 -9.70
CA ALA A 80 12.91 4.31 -8.96
C ALA A 80 13.59 5.44 -9.76
N VAL A 81 13.52 6.67 -9.25
CA VAL A 81 14.06 7.85 -9.95
C VAL A 81 15.56 8.00 -9.69
N ASN A 82 15.98 7.74 -8.45
CA ASN A 82 17.37 7.74 -8.02
C ASN A 82 17.52 6.92 -6.71
N SER A 83 18.67 7.01 -6.05
CA SER A 83 18.96 6.27 -4.81
C SER A 83 18.16 6.72 -3.57
N THR A 84 17.42 7.83 -3.64
CA THR A 84 16.65 8.39 -2.52
C THR A 84 15.18 8.65 -2.82
N ALA A 85 14.73 8.40 -4.06
CA ALA A 85 13.36 8.70 -4.47
C ALA A 85 12.76 7.55 -5.30
N LEU A 86 11.69 6.98 -4.76
CA LEU A 86 10.83 5.99 -5.41
C LEU A 86 9.42 6.57 -5.54
N LEU A 87 8.87 6.58 -6.75
CA LEU A 87 7.46 6.91 -6.99
C LEU A 87 6.66 5.61 -7.07
N TRP A 88 5.69 5.46 -6.17
CA TRP A 88 4.67 4.43 -6.26
C TRP A 88 3.39 5.00 -6.84
N GLU A 89 2.80 4.30 -7.79
CA GLU A 89 1.53 4.63 -8.42
C GLU A 89 0.64 3.38 -8.47
N TRP A 90 -0.66 3.56 -8.28
CA TRP A 90 -1.63 2.53 -8.57
C TRP A 90 -2.53 2.97 -9.72
N VAL A 91 -2.58 2.14 -10.75
CA VAL A 91 -3.23 2.43 -12.03
C VAL A 91 -4.46 1.55 -12.18
N LYS A 92 -5.61 2.15 -12.43
CA LYS A 92 -6.84 1.42 -12.74
C LYS A 92 -6.71 0.72 -14.09
N ASN A 93 -7.21 -0.51 -14.17
CA ASN A 93 -7.12 -1.31 -15.40
C ASN A 93 -8.00 -0.72 -16.53
N TYR A 94 -9.23 -0.30 -16.22
CA TYR A 94 -10.23 0.01 -17.25
C TYR A 94 -10.04 1.34 -18.00
N ASN A 95 -9.33 2.30 -17.42
CA ASN A 95 -9.12 3.64 -18.02
C ASN A 95 -7.67 4.13 -17.94
N HIS A 96 -6.74 3.33 -17.42
CA HIS A 96 -5.33 3.67 -17.21
C HIS A 96 -5.09 4.93 -16.34
N GLU A 97 -6.09 5.35 -15.56
CA GLU A 97 -5.97 6.47 -14.65
C GLU A 97 -5.09 6.10 -13.45
N VAL A 98 -4.13 6.96 -13.12
CA VAL A 98 -3.37 6.88 -11.86
C VAL A 98 -4.27 7.38 -10.74
N ALA A 99 -4.89 6.45 -10.02
CA ALA A 99 -5.90 6.77 -9.00
C ALA A 99 -5.29 7.03 -7.62
N ASP A 100 -4.09 6.52 -7.36
CA ASP A 100 -3.32 6.80 -6.16
C ASP A 100 -1.82 6.89 -6.50
N ARG A 101 -1.10 7.76 -5.79
CA ARG A 101 0.35 7.92 -5.94
C ARG A 101 0.99 8.43 -4.66
N VAL A 102 2.22 7.99 -4.39
CA VAL A 102 3.02 8.47 -3.26
C VAL A 102 4.51 8.50 -3.62
N TRP A 103 5.21 9.52 -3.14
CA TRP A 103 6.66 9.57 -3.14
C TRP A 103 7.20 8.96 -1.85
N LEU A 104 8.04 7.95 -1.98
CA LEU A 104 8.84 7.39 -0.90
C LEU A 104 10.23 8.00 -1.00
N ARG A 105 10.63 8.71 0.06
CA ARG A 105 11.89 9.46 0.10
C ARG A 105 12.72 9.04 1.30
N LYS A 106 14.01 8.87 1.06
CA LYS A 106 15.03 8.63 2.08
C LYS A 106 15.68 9.94 2.54
#